data_AF-A0A4P6PBI6-F1
#
_entry.id   AF-A0A4P6PBI6-F1
#
_cell.length_a   1.000
_cell.length_b   1.000
_cell.length_c   1.000
_cell.angle_alpha   90.00
_cell.angle_beta   90.00
_cell.angle_gamma   90.00
#
_symmetry.space_group_name_H-M   'P 1'
#
loop_
_entity.id
_entity.type
_entity.pdbx_description
1 polymer ?
#
loop_
_entity_poly.entity_id
_entity_poly.type
_entity_poly.pdbx_seq_one_letter_code
_entity_poly.pdbx_strand_id
1 'polypeptide(L)'
;MNRRHFMALTSAAAATTAWAEEIKKVLFLGDEVMLTYKPDLLKLIGDKAQCSFALFPKTGKPDWEAFCNTQVYGKGYDVIHFSYGRELMFHENGKPRAKTERRGEFIPV
;
A
#
# COMPACT_ATOMS: atom_id res chain seq x y z
N MET A 1 5.39 57.25 28.48
CA MET A 1 5.41 55.78 28.70
C MET A 1 4.83 55.13 27.44
N ASN A 2 5.69 54.59 26.57
CA ASN A 2 5.30 54.01 25.28
C ASN A 2 4.70 52.61 25.44
N ARG A 3 3.44 52.41 25.05
CA ARG A 3 2.87 51.06 24.85
C ARG A 3 2.73 50.80 23.35
N ARG A 4 3.72 50.07 22.81
CA ARG A 4 3.64 49.43 21.50
C ARG A 4 2.52 48.39 21.55
N HIS A 5 1.44 48.59 20.80
CA HIS A 5 0.47 47.54 20.53
C HIS A 5 1.02 46.65 19.41
N PHE A 6 1.27 45.40 19.76
CA PHE A 6 1.58 44.31 18.85
C PHE A 6 0.39 44.11 17.90
N MET A 7 0.59 44.30 16.59
CA MET A 7 -0.30 43.73 15.57
C MET A 7 -0.03 42.23 15.51
N ALA A 8 -0.97 41.43 16.01
CA ALA A 8 -1.02 40.01 15.69
C ALA A 8 -1.50 39.87 14.24
N LEU A 9 -0.58 39.51 13.36
CA LEU A 9 -0.89 39.09 12.00
C LEU A 9 -1.58 37.71 12.11
N THR A 10 -2.91 37.68 12.16
CA THR A 10 -3.65 36.44 11.95
C THR A 10 -3.55 36.11 10.47
N SER A 11 -2.58 35.29 10.06
CA SER A 11 -2.70 34.62 8.78
C SER A 11 -3.83 33.60 8.90
N ALA A 12 -4.95 33.90 8.23
CA ALA A 12 -5.93 32.88 7.92
C ALA A 12 -5.23 31.90 6.97
N ALA A 13 -4.80 30.75 7.51
CA ALA A 13 -4.43 29.63 6.68
C ALA A 13 -5.66 29.27 5.85
N ALA A 14 -5.59 29.56 4.54
CA ALA A 14 -6.63 29.18 3.60
C ALA A 14 -6.79 27.66 3.69
N ALA A 15 -7.91 27.22 4.27
CA ALA A 15 -8.37 25.86 4.14
C ALA A 15 -8.75 25.69 2.67
N THR A 16 -7.79 25.26 1.85
CA THR A 16 -8.06 24.72 0.54
C THR A 16 -8.87 23.44 0.77
N THR A 17 -10.21 23.56 0.70
CA THR A 17 -11.09 22.43 0.45
C THR A 17 -10.77 21.92 -0.94
N ALA A 18 -9.70 21.13 -1.03
CA ALA A 18 -9.56 20.16 -2.10
C ALA A 18 -10.81 19.28 -2.01
N TRP A 19 -11.63 19.33 -3.05
CA TRP A 19 -12.75 18.43 -3.24
C TRP A 19 -12.21 17.02 -3.01
N ALA A 20 -12.64 16.37 -1.92
CA ALA A 20 -12.26 14.99 -1.67
C ALA A 20 -12.88 14.17 -2.80
N GLU A 21 -12.07 13.85 -3.80
CA GLU A 21 -12.48 12.99 -4.89
C GLU A 21 -12.96 11.68 -4.26
N GLU A 22 -14.21 11.32 -4.55
CA GLU A 22 -14.83 10.14 -3.96
C GLU A 22 -14.04 8.90 -4.40
N ILE A 23 -13.39 8.23 -3.45
CA ILE A 23 -12.65 7.00 -3.69
C ILE A 23 -13.66 5.90 -4.01
N LYS A 24 -13.67 5.40 -5.25
CA LYS A 24 -14.64 4.41 -5.73
C LYS A 24 -14.04 3.03 -5.89
N LYS A 25 -12.74 2.94 -6.18
CA LYS A 25 -12.11 1.67 -6.51
C LYS A 25 -10.75 1.51 -5.84
N VAL A 26 -10.64 0.47 -5.02
CA VAL A 26 -9.45 0.16 -4.23
C VAL A 26 -8.89 -1.19 -4.63
N LEU A 27 -7.59 -1.28 -4.88
CA LEU A 27 -6.86 -2.52 -5.04
C LEU A 27 -6.05 -2.84 -3.77
N PHE A 28 -6.24 -4.04 -3.24
CA PHE A 28 -5.39 -4.62 -2.21
C PHE A 28 -4.42 -5.62 -2.84
N LEU A 29 -3.13 -5.30 -2.75
CA LEU A 29 -2.04 -6.18 -3.16
C LEU A 29 -1.35 -6.75 -1.92
N GLY A 30 -1.14 -8.06 -1.87
CA GLY A 30 -0.55 -8.67 -0.69
C GLY A 30 -0.14 -10.12 -0.89
N ASP A 31 0.12 -10.79 0.21
CA ASP A 31 0.34 -12.22 0.28
C ASP A 31 -0.84 -12.91 1.01
N GLU A 32 -0.65 -14.14 1.47
CA GLU A 32 -1.69 -14.88 2.21
C GLU A 32 -2.11 -14.17 3.49
N VAL A 33 -1.22 -13.40 4.12
CA VAL A 33 -1.56 -12.65 5.35
C VAL A 33 -2.63 -11.62 5.00
N MET A 34 -2.50 -10.94 3.86
CA MET A 34 -3.53 -10.02 3.40
C MET A 34 -4.88 -10.71 3.19
N LEU A 35 -4.87 -11.92 2.64
CA LEU A 35 -6.11 -12.69 2.50
C LEU A 35 -6.72 -13.10 3.85
N THR A 36 -5.92 -13.32 4.90
CA THR A 36 -6.46 -13.66 6.22
C THR A 36 -7.30 -12.53 6.84
N TYR A 37 -6.95 -11.26 6.57
CA TYR A 37 -7.70 -10.10 7.07
C TYR A 37 -8.63 -9.47 6.02
N LYS A 38 -8.82 -10.12 4.85
CA LYS A 38 -9.76 -9.68 3.82
C LYS A 38 -11.19 -9.46 4.33
N PRO A 39 -11.79 -10.32 5.19
CA PRO A 39 -13.13 -10.09 5.73
C PRO A 39 -13.23 -8.78 6.53
N ASP A 40 -12.19 -8.46 7.31
CA ASP A 40 -12.15 -7.23 8.11
C ASP A 40 -12.03 -5.98 7.23
N LEU A 41 -11.24 -6.05 6.15
CA LEU A 41 -11.17 -4.98 5.15
C LEU A 41 -12.52 -4.74 4.47
N LEU A 42 -13.18 -5.81 4.04
CA LEU A 42 -14.50 -5.71 3.41
C LEU A 42 -15.54 -5.14 4.37
N LYS A 43 -15.47 -5.49 5.66
CA LYS A 43 -16.34 -4.91 6.70
C LYS A 43 -16.08 -3.42 6.91
N LEU A 44 -14.84 -2.95 6.76
CA LEU A 44 -14.45 -1.56 7.04
C LEU A 44 -14.79 -0.59 5.88
N ILE A 45 -14.61 -1.05 4.64
CA ILE A 45 -14.67 -0.20 3.46
C ILE A 45 -15.44 -0.77 2.26
N GLY A 46 -15.94 -2.01 2.32
CA GLY A 46 -16.59 -2.67 1.18
C GLY A 46 -17.92 -2.04 0.76
N ASP A 47 -18.54 -1.26 1.64
CA ASP A 47 -19.72 -0.42 1.38
C ASP A 47 -19.37 0.95 0.78
N LYS A 48 -18.13 1.40 0.95
CA LYS A 48 -17.65 2.72 0.51
C LYS A 48 -16.92 2.68 -0.83
N ALA A 49 -16.31 1.55 -1.16
CA ALA A 49 -15.55 1.40 -2.40
C ALA A 49 -15.58 -0.04 -2.93
N GLN A 50 -15.52 -0.17 -4.25
CA GLN A 50 -15.29 -1.44 -4.92
C GLN A 50 -13.87 -1.94 -4.61
N CYS A 51 -13.77 -3.05 -3.90
CA CYS A 51 -12.50 -3.64 -3.48
C CYS A 51 -12.08 -4.81 -4.39
N SER A 52 -10.91 -4.69 -5.01
CA SER A 52 -10.22 -5.78 -5.70
C SER A 52 -9.08 -6.31 -4.82
N PHE A 53 -8.79 -7.61 -4.94
CA PHE A 53 -7.71 -8.26 -4.19
C PHE A 53 -6.86 -9.08 -5.16
N ALA A 54 -5.55 -8.90 -5.12
CA ALA A 54 -4.61 -9.72 -5.88
C ALA A 54 -3.38 -10.08 -5.04
N LEU A 55 -2.84 -11.27 -5.30
CA LEU A 55 -1.64 -11.76 -4.66
C LEU A 55 -0.41 -11.35 -5.45
N PHE A 56 0.66 -10.97 -4.74
CA PHE A 56 1.97 -10.80 -5.36
C PHE A 56 2.53 -12.13 -5.88
N PRO A 57 3.30 -12.12 -6.98
CA PRO A 57 4.00 -13.30 -7.45
C PRO A 57 4.96 -13.84 -6.37
N LYS A 58 4.93 -15.14 -6.12
CA LYS A 58 5.79 -15.82 -5.14
C LYS A 58 7.14 -16.24 -5.70
N THR A 59 7.76 -15.39 -6.50
CA THR A 59 9.07 -15.66 -7.09
C THR A 59 10.04 -14.56 -6.68
N GLY A 60 11.31 -14.92 -6.48
CA GLY A 60 12.36 -13.95 -6.19
C GLY A 60 12.72 -13.05 -7.38
N LYS A 61 12.24 -13.38 -8.59
CA LYS A 61 12.35 -12.55 -9.80
C LYS A 61 11.00 -12.43 -10.50
N PRO A 62 10.05 -11.65 -9.97
CA PRO A 62 8.76 -11.46 -10.61
C PRO A 62 8.90 -10.73 -11.95
N ASP A 63 8.13 -11.17 -12.94
CA ASP A 63 7.83 -10.34 -14.11
C ASP A 63 6.82 -9.26 -13.68
N TRP A 64 7.36 -8.11 -13.25
CA TRP A 64 6.56 -6.99 -12.76
C TRP A 64 5.72 -6.34 -13.85
N GLU A 65 6.20 -6.33 -15.09
CA GLU A 65 5.46 -5.75 -16.20
C GLU A 65 4.23 -6.60 -16.53
N ALA A 66 4.39 -7.92 -16.66
CA ALA A 66 3.27 -8.83 -16.88
C ALA A 66 2.27 -8.79 -15.71
N PHE A 67 2.76 -8.73 -14.48
CA PHE A 67 1.91 -8.58 -13.29
C PHE A 67 1.10 -7.27 -13.33
N CYS A 68 1.76 -6.14 -13.53
CA CYS A 68 1.10 -4.83 -13.55
C CYS A 68 0.13 -4.70 -14.74
N ASN A 69 0.47 -5.21 -15.91
CA ASN A 69 -0.43 -5.27 -17.06
C ASN A 69 -1.72 -6.04 -16.75
N THR A 70 -1.60 -7.14 -16.00
CA THR A 70 -2.75 -7.99 -15.66
C THR A 70 -3.60 -7.38 -14.55
N GLN A 71 -2.95 -6.85 -13.50
CA GLN A 71 -3.61 -6.54 -12.23
C GLN A 71 -3.83 -5.05 -11.97
N VAL A 72 -3.04 -4.15 -12.57
CA VAL A 72 -2.95 -2.74 -12.18
C VAL A 72 -3.31 -1.81 -13.33
N TYR A 73 -2.58 -1.89 -14.45
CA TYR A 73 -2.69 -0.93 -15.54
C TYR A 73 -4.04 -1.02 -16.25
N GLY A 74 -4.60 0.14 -16.59
CA GLY A 74 -5.91 0.25 -17.24
C GLY A 74 -7.11 -0.18 -16.39
N LYS A 75 -6.93 -0.51 -15.11
CA LYS A 75 -8.04 -0.95 -14.24
C LYS A 75 -8.76 0.20 -13.53
N GLY A 76 -8.22 1.41 -13.55
CA GLY A 76 -8.85 2.61 -12.98
C GLY A 76 -9.01 2.55 -11.47
N TYR A 77 -7.97 2.14 -10.75
CA TYR A 77 -7.96 2.21 -9.28
C TYR A 77 -7.63 3.62 -8.82
N ASP A 78 -8.38 4.11 -7.83
CA ASP A 78 -8.11 5.39 -7.16
C ASP A 78 -7.03 5.21 -6.08
N VAL A 79 -7.05 4.04 -5.42
CA VAL A 79 -6.10 3.69 -4.36
C VAL A 79 -5.58 2.27 -4.58
N ILE A 80 -4.27 2.09 -4.42
CA ILE A 80 -3.62 0.79 -4.35
C ILE A 80 -2.95 0.69 -2.98
N HIS A 81 -3.48 -0.17 -2.12
CA HIS A 81 -2.84 -0.53 -0.86
C HIS A 81 -2.04 -1.81 -1.07
N PHE A 82 -0.74 -1.79 -0.78
CA PHE A 82 0.11 -2.95 -0.96
C PHE A 82 0.91 -3.31 0.29
N SER A 83 1.08 -4.62 0.52
CA SER A 83 2.01 -5.18 1.50
C SER A 83 2.87 -6.24 0.82
N TYR A 84 4.18 -6.02 0.75
CA TYR A 84 5.13 -6.92 0.11
C TYR A 84 6.44 -6.93 0.88
N GLY A 85 7.13 -8.06 0.95
CA GLY A 85 8.46 -8.16 1.56
C GLY A 85 8.69 -9.39 2.42
N ARG A 86 7.64 -10.06 2.90
CA ARG A 86 7.80 -11.32 3.67
C ARG A 86 8.51 -12.38 2.85
N GLU A 87 8.18 -12.51 1.57
CA GLU A 87 8.83 -13.45 0.65
C GLU A 87 10.26 -13.08 0.28
N LEU A 88 10.66 -11.82 0.49
CA LEU A 88 12.03 -11.35 0.26
C LEU A 88 12.94 -11.56 1.46
N MET A 89 12.38 -12.02 2.59
CA MET A 89 13.07 -12.11 3.86
C MET A 89 13.08 -13.56 4.35
N PHE A 90 14.14 -13.94 5.04
CA PHE A 90 14.21 -15.18 5.81
C PHE A 90 14.80 -14.87 7.19
N HIS A 91 14.58 -15.78 8.14
CA HIS A 91 15.18 -15.66 9.46
C HIS A 91 16.39 -16.58 9.55
N GLU A 92 17.55 -16.01 9.85
CA GLU A 92 18.76 -16.76 10.18
C GLU A 92 19.09 -16.45 11.65
N ASN A 93 19.06 -17.48 12.50
CA ASN A 93 19.29 -17.34 13.94
C ASN A 93 18.37 -16.29 14.60
N GLY A 94 17.09 -16.29 14.23
CA GLY A 94 16.09 -15.35 14.77
C GLY A 94 16.22 -13.91 14.27
N LYS A 95 17.16 -13.60 13.36
CA LYS A 95 17.33 -12.27 12.79
C LYS A 95 16.82 -12.22 11.35
N PRO A 96 16.09 -11.17 10.95
CA PRO A 96 15.67 -11.00 9.57
C PRO A 96 16.88 -10.77 8.66
N ARG A 97 16.88 -11.43 7.50
CA ARG A 97 17.88 -11.32 6.43
C ARG A 97 17.16 -11.24 5.09
N ALA A 98 17.65 -10.38 4.21
CA ALA A 98 17.19 -10.35 2.82
C ALA A 98 17.66 -11.63 2.11
N LYS A 99 16.76 -12.29 1.37
CA LYS A 99 17.12 -13.36 0.44
C LYS A 99 18.03 -12.76 -0.62
N THR A 100 19.34 -12.98 -0.49
CA THR A 100 20.32 -12.64 -1.53
C THR A 100 20.56 -13.87 -2.40
N GLU A 101 20.79 -13.67 -3.69
CA GLU A 101 20.98 -14.75 -4.67
C GLU A 101 22.11 -15.75 -4.30
N ARG A 102 22.99 -15.42 -3.35
CA ARG A 102 24.16 -16.22 -2.96
C ARG A 102 23.87 -17.44 -2.07
N ARG A 103 22.62 -17.67 -1.63
CA ARG A 103 22.26 -18.88 -0.86
C ARG A 103 21.17 -19.74 -1.51
N GLY A 104 21.13 -19.74 -2.84
CA GLY A 104 21.18 -20.97 -3.65
C GLY A 104 20.05 -22.01 -3.58
N GLU A 105 19.07 -21.93 -2.68
CA GLU A 105 17.90 -22.80 -2.73
C GLU A 105 16.64 -21.94 -2.89
N PHE A 106 16.39 -21.59 -4.14
CA PHE A 106 15.02 -21.33 -4.58
C PHE A 106 14.27 -22.66 -4.48
N ILE A 107 13.34 -22.76 -3.53
CA ILE A 107 12.35 -23.83 -3.55
C ILE A 107 11.38 -23.48 -4.69
N PRO A 108 11.33 -24.27 -5.79
CA PRO A 108 10.29 -24.09 -6.77
C PRO A 108 8.97 -24.56 -6.16
N VAL A 109 7.94 -23.72 -6.26
CA VAL A 109 6.52 -24.10 -6.14
C VAL A 109 5.77 -23.55 -7.33
#